data_AF-A0A2V8BEU1-F1
#
_entry.id   AF-A0A2V8BEU1-F1
#
_cell.length_a   1.000
_cell.length_b   1.000
_cell.length_c   1.000
_cell.angle_alpha   90.00
_cell.angle_beta   90.00
_cell.angle_gamma   90.00
#
_symmetry.space_group_name_H-M   'P 1'
#
loop_
_entity.id
_entity.type
_entity.pdbx_description
1 polymer ?
#
loop_
_entity_poly.entity_id
_entity_poly.type
_entity_poly.pdbx_seq_one_letter_code
_entity_poly.pdbx_strand_id
1 'polypeptide(L)'
;MDLLEKLRIVEKRRAVFANGGALPGETVIDGVIGPCEVTVHGRPTLMFGSNNYLGLTLHPDVMEAARRTIGEYGTGTTGSRTANGTLSLHEDLERDFAEWFGKRHAIVFSTGYQANLSLIGALCGPDDVILIDSDSHASIYDATRQTASQVVAFR
;
A
#
# COMPACT_ATOMS: atom_id res chain seq x y z
N MET A 1 2.92 16.53 -30.41
CA MET A 1 3.51 15.97 -29.18
C MET A 1 2.33 15.68 -28.27
N ASP A 2 2.06 14.41 -27.97
CA ASP A 2 1.00 14.04 -27.03
C ASP A 2 1.56 13.86 -25.61
N LEU A 3 0.68 13.58 -24.65
CA LEU A 3 1.07 13.38 -23.24
C LEU A 3 1.96 12.14 -23.03
N LEU A 4 1.97 11.20 -23.99
CA LEU A 4 2.66 9.91 -23.92
C LEU A 4 4.00 9.90 -24.65
N GLU A 5 4.36 10.96 -25.39
CA GLU A 5 5.65 11.07 -26.10
C GLU A 5 6.84 10.74 -25.17
N LYS A 6 6.80 11.24 -23.94
CA LYS A 6 7.83 10.99 -22.91
C LYS A 6 7.98 9.51 -22.52
N LEU A 7 6.97 8.68 -22.76
CA LEU A 7 6.99 7.24 -22.46
C LEU A 7 7.66 6.41 -23.56
N ARG A 8 7.92 6.97 -24.76
CA ARG A 8 8.64 6.26 -25.83
C ARG A 8 10.03 5.76 -25.40
N ILE A 9 10.67 6.45 -24.44
CA ILE A 9 11.94 5.96 -23.87
C ILE A 9 11.74 4.69 -23.03
N VAL A 10 10.64 4.60 -22.29
CA VAL A 10 10.29 3.42 -21.49
C VAL A 10 9.93 2.27 -22.40
N GLU A 11 9.16 2.53 -23.45
CA GLU A 11 8.83 1.54 -24.50
C GLU A 11 10.09 0.96 -25.15
N LYS A 12 11.02 1.80 -25.59
CA LYS A 12 12.31 1.36 -26.16
C LYS A 12 13.12 0.50 -25.17
N ARG A 13 13.14 0.87 -23.89
CA ARG A 13 13.82 0.08 -22.84
C ARG A 13 13.14 -1.26 -22.61
N ARG A 14 11.80 -1.30 -22.58
CA ARG A 14 11.02 -2.53 -22.45
C ARG A 14 11.28 -3.48 -23.62
N ALA A 15 11.40 -2.96 -24.85
CA ALA A 15 11.62 -3.77 -26.04
C ALA A 15 12.89 -4.64 -25.98
N VAL A 16 13.91 -4.24 -25.21
CA VAL A 16 15.12 -5.04 -24.97
C VAL A 16 14.81 -6.39 -24.31
N PHE A 17 13.73 -6.45 -23.52
CA PHE A 17 13.33 -7.64 -22.78
C PHE A 17 12.21 -8.43 -23.47
N ALA A 18 11.76 -8.02 -24.67
CA ALA A 18 10.63 -8.61 -25.37
C ALA A 18 10.91 -10.01 -25.98
N ASN A 19 12.14 -10.50 -25.94
CA ASN A 19 12.56 -11.77 -26.55
C ASN A 19 12.24 -13.02 -25.68
N GLY A 20 11.09 -13.02 -24.99
CA GLY A 20 10.61 -14.17 -24.22
C GLY A 20 11.24 -14.38 -22.84
N GLY A 21 11.99 -13.39 -22.33
CA GLY A 21 12.46 -13.39 -20.94
C GLY A 21 11.33 -13.05 -19.96
N ALA A 22 11.49 -13.44 -18.68
CA ALA A 22 10.57 -13.02 -17.64
C ALA A 22 10.61 -11.49 -17.47
N LEU A 23 9.45 -10.85 -17.59
CA LEU A 23 9.30 -9.42 -17.41
C LEU A 23 8.81 -9.10 -15.98
N PRO A 24 9.46 -8.16 -15.27
CA PRO A 24 8.95 -7.69 -14.00
C PRO A 24 7.51 -7.18 -14.14
N GLY A 25 6.61 -7.66 -13.27
CA GLY A 25 5.19 -7.30 -13.28
C GLY A 25 4.31 -8.18 -14.17
N GLU A 26 4.86 -9.15 -14.90
CA GLU A 26 4.07 -10.11 -15.69
C GLU A 26 3.86 -11.46 -15.00
N THR A 27 4.43 -11.65 -13.80
CA THR A 27 4.20 -12.85 -12.99
C THR A 27 2.75 -12.91 -12.52
N VAL A 28 2.02 -13.92 -12.96
CA VAL A 28 0.65 -14.19 -12.54
C VAL A 28 0.65 -15.33 -11.52
N ILE A 29 -0.03 -15.10 -10.40
CA ILE A 29 -0.30 -16.14 -9.39
C ILE A 29 -1.63 -16.80 -9.77
N ASP A 30 -1.58 -18.04 -10.24
CA ASP A 30 -2.77 -18.80 -10.66
C ASP A 30 -3.57 -19.33 -9.45
N GLY A 31 -2.89 -19.54 -8.32
CA GLY A 31 -3.49 -20.08 -7.12
C GLY A 31 -2.60 -19.90 -5.89
N VAL A 32 -3.22 -19.90 -4.73
CA VAL A 32 -2.54 -19.85 -3.43
C VAL A 32 -2.70 -21.22 -2.77
N ILE A 33 -1.58 -21.91 -2.54
CA ILE A 33 -1.54 -23.25 -1.95
C ILE A 33 -1.41 -23.13 -0.42
N GLY A 34 -0.55 -22.21 0.02
CA GLY A 34 -0.28 -21.96 1.42
C GLY A 34 0.34 -20.58 1.66
N PRO A 35 0.75 -20.26 2.90
CA PRO A 35 1.24 -18.93 3.26
C PRO A 35 2.49 -18.50 2.50
N CYS A 36 3.31 -19.46 2.07
CA CYS A 36 4.57 -19.26 1.36
C CYS A 36 4.66 -20.09 0.06
N GLU A 37 3.54 -20.61 -0.45
CA GLU A 37 3.53 -21.44 -1.66
C GLU A 37 2.34 -21.08 -2.55
N VAL A 38 2.62 -20.89 -3.84
CA VAL A 38 1.66 -20.47 -4.86
C VAL A 38 1.83 -21.29 -6.14
N THR A 39 0.85 -21.23 -7.02
CA THR A 39 0.96 -21.75 -8.39
C THR A 39 1.29 -20.61 -9.34
N VAL A 40 2.38 -20.74 -10.11
CA VAL A 40 2.77 -19.79 -11.16
C VAL A 40 2.93 -20.53 -12.47
N HIS A 41 2.09 -20.20 -13.45
CA HIS A 41 1.99 -20.88 -14.75
C HIS A 41 1.82 -22.40 -14.59
N GLY A 42 0.88 -22.80 -13.73
CA GLY A 42 0.59 -24.21 -13.43
C GLY A 42 1.65 -24.94 -12.58
N ARG A 43 2.70 -24.26 -12.12
CA ARG A 43 3.78 -24.86 -11.31
C ARG A 43 3.72 -24.41 -9.85
N PRO A 44 3.72 -25.34 -8.88
CA PRO A 44 3.95 -25.01 -7.47
C PRO A 44 5.30 -24.30 -7.29
N THR A 45 5.29 -23.19 -6.56
CA THR A 45 6.41 -22.26 -6.42
C THR A 45 6.45 -21.69 -5.01
N LEU A 46 7.62 -21.76 -4.37
CA LEU A 46 7.85 -21.10 -3.08
C LEU A 46 7.92 -19.58 -3.25
N MET A 47 7.15 -18.85 -2.43
CA MET A 47 6.99 -17.40 -2.50
C MET A 47 7.91 -16.69 -1.50
N PHE A 48 9.11 -16.34 -1.95
CA PHE A 48 10.06 -15.52 -1.18
C PHE A 48 10.02 -14.02 -1.53
N GLY A 49 9.10 -13.61 -2.42
CA GLY A 49 8.94 -12.22 -2.87
C GLY A 49 7.73 -11.50 -2.29
N SER A 50 7.16 -11.98 -1.18
CA SER A 50 5.96 -11.38 -0.56
C SER A 50 6.29 -10.65 0.74
N ASN A 51 5.37 -9.78 1.17
CA ASN A 51 5.42 -9.10 2.47
C ASN A 51 4.56 -9.82 3.53
N ASN A 52 4.22 -11.09 3.32
CA ASN A 52 3.38 -11.87 4.23
C ASN A 52 4.19 -12.44 5.41
N TYR A 53 4.89 -11.57 6.15
CA TYR A 53 5.90 -11.95 7.14
C TYR A 53 5.40 -12.91 8.23
N LEU A 54 4.13 -12.75 8.64
CA LEU A 54 3.50 -13.53 9.71
C LEU A 54 2.55 -14.62 9.18
N GLY A 55 2.40 -14.76 7.85
CA GLY A 55 1.50 -15.76 7.27
C GLY A 55 0.01 -15.51 7.49
N LEU A 56 -0.41 -14.29 7.84
CA LEU A 56 -1.77 -14.01 8.32
C LEU A 56 -2.85 -14.04 7.23
N THR A 57 -2.46 -13.98 5.96
CA THR A 57 -3.42 -13.96 4.82
C THR A 57 -4.30 -15.21 4.73
N LEU A 58 -3.86 -16.35 5.27
CA LEU A 58 -4.61 -17.61 5.34
C LEU A 58 -4.90 -18.05 6.79
N HIS A 59 -4.67 -17.17 7.77
CA HIS A 59 -4.93 -17.51 9.16
C HIS A 59 -6.44 -17.74 9.36
N PRO A 60 -6.87 -18.88 9.96
CA PRO A 60 -8.29 -19.25 10.01
C PRO A 60 -9.15 -18.17 10.67
N ASP A 61 -8.69 -17.60 11.79
CA ASP A 61 -9.43 -16.56 12.51
C ASP A 61 -9.58 -15.26 11.69
N VAL A 62 -8.58 -14.91 10.88
CA VAL A 62 -8.62 -13.70 10.03
C VAL A 62 -9.62 -13.91 8.89
N MET A 63 -9.59 -15.09 8.27
CA MET A 63 -10.52 -15.44 7.20
C MET A 63 -11.97 -15.50 7.72
N GLU A 64 -12.19 -16.05 8.91
CA GLU A 64 -13.51 -16.12 9.51
C GLU A 64 -14.03 -14.74 9.90
N ALA A 65 -13.19 -13.89 10.51
CA ALA A 65 -13.56 -12.51 10.81
C ALA A 65 -13.97 -11.75 9.54
N ALA A 66 -13.25 -11.94 8.42
CA ALA A 66 -13.61 -11.33 7.14
C ALA A 66 -14.97 -11.82 6.61
N ARG A 67 -15.22 -13.14 6.62
CA ARG A 67 -16.50 -13.72 6.16
C ARG A 67 -17.68 -13.19 6.98
N ARG A 68 -17.56 -13.22 8.31
CA ARG A 68 -18.59 -12.71 9.21
C ARG A 68 -18.88 -11.23 8.95
N THR A 69 -17.82 -10.41 8.86
CA THR A 69 -17.94 -8.95 8.64
C THR A 69 -18.69 -8.64 7.34
N ILE A 70 -18.41 -9.38 6.25
CA ILE A 70 -19.13 -9.21 4.99
C ILE A 70 -20.63 -9.50 5.15
N GLY A 71 -20.99 -10.54 5.93
CA GLY A 71 -22.39 -10.87 6.22
C GLY A 71 -23.11 -9.80 7.04
N GLU A 72 -22.41 -9.13 7.96
CA GLU A 72 -22.98 -8.13 8.87
C GLU A 72 -23.03 -6.72 8.26
N TYR A 73 -21.99 -6.29 7.56
CA TYR A 73 -21.80 -4.91 7.11
C TYR A 73 -21.82 -4.75 5.58
N GLY A 74 -21.88 -5.84 4.83
CA GLY A 74 -21.77 -5.83 3.37
C GLY A 74 -20.32 -5.67 2.88
N THR A 75 -20.16 -5.36 1.58
CA THR A 75 -18.86 -5.38 0.90
C THR A 75 -18.15 -4.03 0.82
N GLY A 76 -18.75 -2.96 1.35
CA GLY A 76 -18.16 -1.62 1.29
C GLY A 76 -19.02 -0.54 1.95
N THR A 77 -18.39 0.60 2.21
CA THR A 77 -19.00 1.73 2.95
C THR A 77 -19.66 2.78 2.05
N THR A 78 -19.32 2.78 0.75
CA THR A 78 -19.81 3.73 -0.27
C THR A 78 -19.73 5.22 0.12
N GLY A 79 -18.78 5.57 1.00
CA GLY A 79 -18.64 6.90 1.56
C GLY A 79 -17.26 7.18 2.16
N SER A 80 -16.90 8.46 2.25
CA SER A 80 -15.68 8.89 2.96
C SER A 80 -15.88 8.81 4.48
N ARG A 81 -14.77 8.69 5.24
CA ARG A 81 -14.79 8.73 6.71
C ARG A 81 -15.39 10.03 7.28
N THR A 82 -15.25 11.14 6.54
CA THR A 82 -15.80 12.46 6.92
C THR A 82 -17.29 12.61 6.62
N ALA A 83 -17.87 11.70 5.86
CA ALA A 83 -19.30 11.68 5.53
C ALA A 83 -19.96 10.45 6.17
N ASN A 84 -20.44 9.51 5.36
CA ASN A 84 -21.19 8.33 5.79
C ASN A 84 -20.35 7.03 5.86
N GLY A 85 -19.03 7.11 5.69
CA GLY A 85 -18.17 5.95 5.51
C GLY A 85 -17.61 5.32 6.78
N THR A 86 -17.88 5.89 7.97
CA THR A 86 -17.36 5.37 9.24
C THR A 86 -18.33 4.35 9.84
N LEU A 87 -17.98 3.07 9.74
CA LEU A 87 -18.58 1.99 10.54
C LEU A 87 -17.92 1.93 11.93
N SER A 88 -18.63 1.40 12.94
CA SER A 88 -18.10 1.15 14.29
C SER A 88 -16.77 0.38 14.28
N LEU A 89 -16.62 -0.58 13.35
CA LEU A 89 -15.39 -1.35 13.16
C LEU A 89 -14.15 -0.49 12.90
N HIS A 90 -14.30 0.67 12.27
CA HIS A 90 -13.16 1.57 12.04
C HIS A 90 -12.73 2.26 13.33
N GLU A 91 -13.69 2.71 14.14
CA GLU A 91 -13.41 3.34 15.43
C GLU A 91 -12.83 2.32 16.43
N ASP A 92 -13.33 1.10 16.40
CA ASP A 92 -12.79 -0.01 17.19
C ASP A 92 -11.34 -0.31 16.81
N LEU A 93 -11.06 -0.43 15.51
CA LEU A 93 -9.70 -0.64 15.00
C LEU A 93 -8.76 0.51 15.41
N GLU A 94 -9.20 1.76 15.29
CA GLU A 94 -8.40 2.93 15.68
C GLU A 94 -8.10 2.94 17.18
N ARG A 95 -9.08 2.59 18.02
CA ARG A 95 -8.88 2.47 19.47
C ARG A 95 -7.90 1.35 19.82
N ASP A 96 -8.09 0.16 19.24
CA ASP A 96 -7.24 -1.01 19.50
C ASP A 96 -5.79 -0.74 19.06
N PHE A 97 -5.59 -0.05 17.93
CA PHE A 97 -4.26 0.37 17.48
C PHE A 97 -3.64 1.41 18.41
N ALA A 98 -4.42 2.40 18.85
CA ALA A 98 -3.93 3.41 19.79
C ALA A 98 -3.47 2.75 21.10
N GLU A 99 -4.24 1.81 21.64
CA GLU A 99 -3.88 1.03 22.83
C GLU A 99 -2.62 0.18 22.58
N TRP A 100 -2.61 -0.61 21.51
CA TRP A 100 -1.49 -1.51 21.18
C TRP A 100 -0.15 -0.78 21.05
N PHE A 101 -0.13 0.38 20.40
CA PHE A 101 1.09 1.19 20.23
C PHE A 101 1.34 2.20 21.36
N GLY A 102 0.52 2.21 22.41
CA GLY A 102 0.63 3.16 23.52
C GLY A 102 0.52 4.63 23.08
N LYS A 103 -0.38 4.93 22.15
CA LYS A 103 -0.63 6.28 21.61
C LYS A 103 -2.00 6.79 22.07
N ARG A 104 -2.14 8.12 22.08
CA ARG A 104 -3.41 8.77 22.45
C ARG A 104 -4.51 8.58 21.40
N HIS A 105 -4.12 8.51 20.13
CA HIS A 105 -5.01 8.41 18.98
C HIS A 105 -4.35 7.58 17.88
N ALA A 106 -5.17 6.95 17.04
CA ALA A 106 -4.77 6.39 15.75
C ALA A 106 -5.76 6.84 14.69
N ILE A 107 -5.29 6.94 13.44
CA ILE A 107 -6.11 7.24 12.27
C ILE A 107 -5.80 6.18 11.21
N VAL A 108 -6.84 5.50 10.71
CA VAL A 108 -6.69 4.50 9.66
C VAL A 108 -6.91 5.13 8.29
N PHE A 109 -5.97 4.88 7.38
CA PHE A 109 -6.05 5.25 5.97
C PHE A 109 -6.27 4.01 5.10
N SER A 110 -6.89 4.16 3.94
CA SER A 110 -7.18 3.03 3.04
C SER A 110 -5.90 2.34 2.52
N THR A 111 -4.76 3.05 2.49
CA THR A 111 -3.45 2.49 2.14
C THR A 111 -2.33 3.16 2.93
N GLY A 112 -1.21 2.45 3.12
CA GLY A 112 0.01 3.04 3.72
C GLY A 112 0.63 4.15 2.85
N TYR A 113 0.43 4.11 1.53
CA TYR A 113 0.84 5.19 0.63
C TYR A 113 0.08 6.48 0.97
N GLN A 114 -1.26 6.41 1.09
CA GLN A 114 -2.09 7.55 1.48
C GLN A 114 -1.79 8.05 2.89
N ALA A 115 -1.46 7.17 3.84
CA ALA A 115 -1.06 7.60 5.18
C ALA A 115 0.15 8.56 5.13
N ASN A 116 1.19 8.24 4.36
CA ASN A 116 2.36 9.12 4.21
C ASN A 116 1.99 10.43 3.50
N LEU A 117 1.21 10.36 2.41
CA LEU A 117 0.73 11.54 1.68
C LEU A 117 -0.04 12.49 2.59
N SER A 118 -1.03 11.97 3.30
CA SER A 118 -1.89 12.76 4.18
C SER A 118 -1.14 13.30 5.38
N LEU A 119 -0.28 12.51 6.02
CA LEU A 119 0.45 12.95 7.20
C LEU A 119 1.40 14.10 6.87
N ILE A 120 2.28 13.92 5.88
CA ILE A 120 3.27 14.94 5.51
C ILE A 120 2.57 16.15 4.88
N GLY A 121 1.61 15.90 3.98
CA GLY A 121 0.85 16.97 3.30
C GLY A 121 0.01 17.83 4.24
N ALA A 122 -0.49 17.28 5.35
CA ALA A 122 -1.27 18.03 6.33
C ALA A 122 -0.41 18.74 7.39
N LEU A 123 0.79 18.21 7.68
CA LEU A 123 1.64 18.76 8.75
C LEU A 123 2.65 19.79 8.26
N CYS A 124 3.07 19.74 6.99
CA CYS A 124 4.16 20.57 6.48
C CYS A 124 3.66 21.62 5.47
N GLY A 125 4.02 22.89 5.71
CA GLY A 125 3.71 24.04 4.88
C GLY A 125 4.96 24.75 4.32
N PRO A 126 4.78 25.90 3.63
CA PRO A 126 5.87 26.63 2.98
C PRO A 126 7.03 27.04 3.92
N ASP A 127 6.72 27.26 5.19
CA ASP A 127 7.70 27.73 6.19
C ASP A 127 8.40 26.58 6.94
N ASP A 128 8.09 25.33 6.58
CA ASP A 128 8.66 24.14 7.21
C ASP A 128 9.80 23.53 6.39
N VAL A 129 10.65 22.75 7.08
CA VAL A 129 11.72 21.95 6.47
C VAL A 129 11.43 20.47 6.70
N ILE A 130 11.38 19.70 5.61
CA ILE A 130 11.22 18.24 5.63
C ILE A 130 12.59 17.60 5.43
N LEU A 131 13.10 16.95 6.48
CA LEU A 131 14.34 16.17 6.46
C LEU A 131 14.00 14.71 6.19
N ILE A 132 14.54 14.14 5.10
CA ILE A 132 14.28 12.74 4.73
C ILE A 132 15.58 12.00 4.42
N ASP A 133 15.61 10.70 4.71
CA ASP A 133 16.69 9.84 4.25
C ASP A 133 16.64 9.71 2.72
N SER A 134 17.78 9.72 2.04
CA SER A 134 17.85 9.66 0.58
C SER A 134 17.26 8.37 -0.01
N ASP A 135 17.20 7.28 0.78
CA ASP A 135 16.63 5.99 0.39
C ASP A 135 15.20 5.79 0.93
N SER A 136 14.55 6.88 1.40
CA SER A 136 13.16 6.84 1.85
C SER A 136 12.21 6.25 0.79
N HIS A 137 11.18 5.56 1.26
CA HIS A 137 10.17 4.95 0.39
C HIS A 137 9.50 5.99 -0.52
N ALA A 138 9.15 5.60 -1.75
CA ALA A 138 8.59 6.49 -2.77
C ALA A 138 7.38 7.29 -2.27
N SER A 139 6.51 6.71 -1.44
CA SER A 139 5.35 7.43 -0.87
C SER A 139 5.72 8.62 0.02
N ILE A 140 6.88 8.61 0.67
CA ILE A 140 7.38 9.75 1.44
C ILE A 140 7.81 10.85 0.46
N TYR A 141 8.59 10.50 -0.56
CA TYR A 141 8.98 11.45 -1.62
C TYR A 141 7.77 12.07 -2.33
N ASP A 142 6.78 11.25 -2.68
CA ASP A 142 5.57 11.75 -3.34
C ASP A 142 4.75 12.67 -2.42
N ALA A 143 4.79 12.43 -1.11
CA ALA A 143 4.17 13.30 -0.13
C ALA A 143 4.91 14.65 -0.03
N THR A 144 6.25 14.66 0.02
CA THR A 144 7.01 15.92 0.09
C THR A 144 6.77 16.78 -1.15
N ARG A 145 6.64 16.16 -2.33
CA ARG A 145 6.33 16.84 -3.60
C ARG A 145 4.95 17.50 -3.66
N GLN A 146 4.02 17.14 -2.75
CA GLN A 146 2.71 17.76 -2.64
C GLN A 146 2.71 19.01 -1.75
N THR A 147 3.80 19.25 -1.03
CA THR A 147 3.97 20.39 -0.15
C THR A 147 4.76 21.50 -0.84
N ALA A 148 4.67 22.71 -0.29
CA ALA A 148 5.55 23.83 -0.66
C ALA A 148 6.80 23.93 0.23
N SER A 149 7.02 22.95 1.12
CA SER A 149 8.10 22.95 2.11
C SER A 149 9.48 22.80 1.46
N GLN A 150 10.52 23.28 2.16
CA GLN A 150 11.90 22.96 1.79
C GLN A 150 12.17 21.49 2.12
N VAL A 151 12.67 20.72 1.14
CA VAL A 151 13.04 19.31 1.35
C VAL A 151 14.56 19.16 1.35
N VAL A 152 15.10 18.53 2.39
CA VAL A 152 16.53 18.25 2.54
C VAL A 152 16.72 16.75 2.71
N ALA A 153 17.41 16.13 1.75
CA ALA A 153 17.76 14.71 1.81
C ALA A 153 19.12 14.52 2.52
N PHE A 154 19.21 13.57 3.44
CA PHE A 154 20.45 13.16 4.10
C PHE A 154 20.82 11.70 3.77
N ARG A 155 22.07 11.33 4.04
CA ARG A 155 22.65 9.99 3.87
C ARG A 155 23.37 9.56 5.14
#